data_AF-A0A8B9WEW0-F1
#
_entry.id   AF-A0A8B9WEW0-F1
#
_cell.length_a   1.000
_cell.length_b   1.000
_cell.length_c   1.000
_cell.angle_alpha   90.00
_cell.angle_beta   90.00
_cell.angle_gamma   90.00
#
_symmetry.space_group_name_H-M   'P 1'
#
loop_
_entity.id
_entity.type
_entity.pdbx_description
1 polymer ?
#
loop_
_entity_poly.entity_id
_entity_poly.type
_entity_poly.pdbx_seq_one_letter_code
_entity_poly.pdbx_strand_id
1 'polypeptide(L)' 'MEHVADKPSTWNYFWQQVLDPVWYLLFDGCNLTRESWKALEKARFSKLKLQHLQAPLSWELVRPHIYGYAVK' A
#
# COMPACT_ATOMS: atom_id res chain seq x y z
N MET A 1 -6.83 8.22 -0.03
CA MET A 1 -6.82 6.74 0.09
C MET A 1 -5.81 6.27 -0.94
N GLU A 2 -4.82 5.50 -0.51
CA GLU A 2 -3.73 5.04 -1.38
C GLU A 2 -3.60 3.53 -1.24
N HIS A 3 -3.38 2.84 -2.36
CA HIS A 3 -3.08 1.41 -2.36
C HIS A 3 -1.71 1.18 -1.69
N VAL A 4 -1.62 0.10 -0.91
CA VAL A 4 -0.37 -0.28 -0.26
C VAL A 4 -0.19 -1.81 -0.25
N ALA A 5 1.02 -2.26 0.07
CA ALA A 5 1.29 -3.67 0.30
C ALA A 5 0.43 -4.23 1.43
N ASP A 6 0.01 -5.49 1.32
CA ASP A 6 -0.66 -6.20 2.40
C ASP A 6 0.32 -6.51 3.53
N LYS A 7 -0.21 -6.96 4.67
CA LYS A 7 0.60 -7.30 5.84
C LYS A 7 1.60 -8.42 5.49
N PRO A 8 2.88 -8.27 5.88
CA PRO A 8 3.84 -9.36 5.77
C PRO A 8 3.33 -10.53 6.62
N SER A 9 3.29 -11.73 6.04
CA SER A 9 2.62 -12.96 6.52
C SER A 9 1.24 -13.27 5.93
N THR A 10 0.73 -12.48 4.99
CA THR A 10 -0.45 -12.85 4.19
C THR A 10 -0.06 -13.50 2.86
N TRP A 11 -0.91 -14.39 2.35
CA TRP A 11 -0.77 -14.94 0.98
C TRP A 11 -0.84 -13.85 -0.09
N ASN A 12 -1.61 -12.80 0.17
CA ASN A 12 -1.71 -11.65 -0.73
C ASN A 12 -0.37 -10.94 -0.86
N TYR A 13 0.34 -10.70 0.25
CA TYR A 13 1.68 -10.10 0.24
C TYR A 13 2.71 -10.94 -0.53
N PHE A 14 2.59 -12.27 -0.51
CA PHE A 14 3.44 -13.13 -1.33
C PHE A 14 3.19 -12.91 -2.83
N TRP A 15 1.92 -12.94 -3.26
CA TRP A 15 1.60 -12.72 -4.68
C TRP A 15 1.87 -11.30 -5.15
N GLN A 16 1.69 -10.30 -4.28
CA GLN A 16 2.09 -8.92 -4.56
C GLN A 16 3.58 -8.84 -4.91
N GLN A 17 4.46 -9.52 -4.16
CA GLN A 17 5.90 -9.56 -4.47
C GLN A 17 6.22 -10.29 -5.77
N VAL A 18 5.55 -11.41 -6.04
CA VAL A 18 5.79 -12.20 -7.27
C VAL A 18 5.34 -11.43 -8.52
N LEU A 19 4.23 -10.70 -8.42
CA LEU A 19 3.60 -10.02 -9.56
C LEU A 19 4.07 -8.56 -9.72
N ASP A 20 4.75 -7.99 -8.73
CA ASP A 20 5.23 -6.60 -8.73
C ASP A 20 5.98 -6.19 -10.01
N PRO A 21 6.95 -6.98 -10.53
CA PRO A 21 7.71 -6.56 -11.71
C PRO A 21 6.85 -6.45 -12.96
N VAL A 22 5.89 -7.39 -13.12
CA VAL A 22 4.94 -7.37 -14.23
C VAL A 22 3.95 -6.23 -14.05
N TRP A 23 3.50 -6.01 -12.81
CA TRP A 23 2.58 -4.93 -12.48
C TRP A 23 3.20 -3.56 -12.76
N TYR A 24 4.46 -3.35 -12.36
CA TYR A 24 5.21 -2.13 -12.63
C TYR A 24 5.26 -1.78 -14.11
N LEU A 25 5.47 -2.78 -14.97
CA LEU A 25 5.53 -2.58 -16.42
C LEU A 25 4.15 -2.29 -17.03
N LEU A 26 3.08 -2.90 -16.53
CA LEU A 26 1.73 -2.78 -17.08
C LEU A 26 0.96 -1.56 -16.56
N PHE A 27 1.25 -1.11 -15.34
CA PHE A 27 0.50 -0.07 -14.63
C PHE A 27 1.32 1.20 -14.38
N ASP A 28 2.01 1.69 -15.40
CA ASP A 28 2.71 2.99 -15.39
C ASP A 28 3.69 3.17 -14.21
N GLY A 29 4.44 2.11 -13.89
CA GLY A 29 5.39 2.11 -12.79
C GLY A 29 4.77 2.01 -11.39
N CYS A 30 3.50 1.63 -11.29
CA CYS A 30 2.86 1.35 -10.00
C CYS A 30 3.48 0.11 -9.34
N ASN A 31 3.77 0.19 -8.03
CA ASN A 31 4.31 -0.93 -7.26
C ASN A 31 3.22 -1.50 -6.34
N LEU A 32 2.92 -2.79 -6.48
CA LEU A 32 2.04 -3.55 -5.58
C LEU A 32 2.63 -3.69 -4.18
N THR A 33 3.96 -3.68 -4.08
CA THR A 33 4.69 -3.84 -2.82
C THR A 33 4.95 -2.51 -2.09
N ARG A 34 4.31 -1.41 -2.53
CA ARG A 34 4.58 -0.08 -1.98
C ARG A 34 4.09 0.05 -0.53
N GLU A 35 5.00 0.40 0.36
CA GLU A 35 4.70 0.62 1.78
C GLU A 35 4.74 2.12 2.14
N SER A 36 3.85 2.92 1.52
CA SER A 36 3.89 4.39 1.65
C SER A 36 3.73 4.88 3.10
N TRP A 37 3.05 4.10 3.96
CA TRP A 37 2.91 4.39 5.39
C TRP A 37 4.27 4.53 6.10
N LYS A 38 5.28 3.71 5.75
CA LYS A 38 6.61 3.78 6.36
C LYS A 38 7.31 5.09 6.03
N ALA A 39 7.12 5.62 4.81
CA ALA A 39 7.67 6.90 4.41
C ALA A 39 6.99 8.05 5.17
N LEU A 40 5.66 7.98 5.34
CA LEU A 40 4.88 8.96 6.10
C LEU A 40 5.29 8.97 7.59
N GLU A 41 5.50 7.81 8.20
CA GLU A 41 5.99 7.71 9.58
C GLU A 41 7.39 8.33 9.75
N LYS A 42 8.26 8.16 8.76
CA LYS A 42 9.61 8.75 8.77
C LYS A 42 9.63 10.25 8.51
N ALA A 43 8.59 10.81 7.89
CA ALA A 43 8.53 12.22 7.49
C ALA A 43 8.34 13.21 8.67
N ARG A 44 8.29 12.73 9.92
CA ARG A 44 8.22 13.54 11.17
C ARG A 44 7.16 14.65 11.14
N PHE A 45 5.96 14.32 10.65
CA PHE A 45 4.78 15.18 10.75
C PHE A 45 4.45 15.48 12.22
N SER A 46 3.96 16.69 12.52
CA SER A 46 3.53 17.08 13.87
C SER A 46 2.32 16.28 14.36
N LYS A 47 1.43 15.88 13.43
CA LYS A 47 0.37 14.90 13.67
C LYS A 47 0.23 13.97 12.47
N LEU A 48 0.29 12.67 12.70
CA LEU A 48 0.04 11.64 11.68
C LEU A 48 -1.04 10.67 12.18
N LYS A 49 -2.13 10.56 11.43
CA LYS A 49 -3.18 9.56 11.68
C LYS A 49 -3.40 8.77 10.41
N LEU A 50 -2.95 7.51 10.42
CA LEU A 50 -3.13 6.56 9.33
C LEU A 50 -3.96 5.36 9.80
N GLN A 51 -4.79 4.85 8.89
CA GLN A 51 -5.57 3.65 9.11
C GLN A 51 -5.43 2.74 7.89
N HIS A 52 -5.22 1.46 8.16
CA HIS A 52 -5.22 0.42 7.14
C HIS A 52 -6.64 -0.12 6.97
N LEU A 53 -7.08 -0.24 5.73
CA LEU A 53 -8.36 -0.85 5.37
C LEU A 53 -8.17 -1.79 4.18
N GLN A 54 -9.11 -2.72 4.01
CA GLN A 54 -9.26 -3.44 2.76
C GLN A 54 -10.40 -2.80 1.99
N ALA A 55 -10.08 -2.23 0.82
CA ALA A 55 -11.07 -1.64 -0.06
C ALA A 55 -11.96 -2.75 -0.66
N PRO A 56 -13.27 -2.52 -0.85
CA PRO A 56 -14.20 -3.48 -1.44
C PRO A 56 -13.99 -3.59 -2.96
N LEU A 57 -12.77 -3.91 -3.39
CA LEU A 57 -12.40 -4.10 -4.79
C LEU A 57 -12.49 -5.58 -5.17
N SER A 58 -12.90 -5.86 -6.39
CA SER A 58 -12.94 -7.23 -6.93
C SER A 58 -11.56 -7.88 -6.97
N TRP A 59 -10.49 -7.08 -7.10
CA TRP A 59 -9.11 -7.55 -7.25
C TRP A 59 -8.35 -7.60 -5.92
N GLU A 60 -8.03 -8.82 -5.45
CA GLU A 60 -7.43 -9.09 -4.13
C GLU A 60 -6.08 -8.37 -3.89
N LEU A 61 -5.19 -8.39 -4.90
CA LEU A 61 -3.85 -7.79 -4.83
C LEU A 61 -3.85 -6.28 -4.55
N VAL A 62 -4.92 -5.58 -4.91
CA VAL A 62 -5.03 -4.13 -4.73
C VAL A 62 -6.00 -3.76 -3.62
N ARG A 63 -6.56 -4.71 -2.87
CA ARG A 63 -7.45 -4.39 -1.74
C ARG A 63 -6.77 -3.61 -0.61
N PRO A 64 -5.54 -3.91 -0.19
CA PRO A 64 -4.95 -3.22 0.96
C PRO A 64 -4.72 -1.74 0.64
N HIS A 65 -5.28 -0.87 1.46
CA HIS A 65 -5.16 0.57 1.32
C HIS A 65 -4.90 1.24 2.66
N ILE A 66 -4.30 2.43 2.61
CA ILE A 66 -4.25 3.35 3.74
C ILE A 66 -5.07 4.61 3.46
N TYR A 67 -5.61 5.19 4.52
CA TYR A 67 -6.22 6.51 4.48
C TYR A 67 -6.00 7.24 5.80
N GLY A 68 -6.09 8.56 5.78
CA GLY A 68 -5.79 9.36 6.95
C GLY A 68 -5.40 10.79 6.61
N TYR A 69 -4.82 11.48 7.58
CA TYR A 69 -4.30 12.84 7.42
C TYR A 69 -2.94 12.99 8.12
N ALA A 70 -2.16 13.94 7.61
CA ALA A 70 -0.90 14.36 8.20
C ALA A 70 -0.89 15.89 8.29
N VAL A 71 -0.36 16.42 9.40
CA VAL A 71 -0.15 17.86 9.62
C VAL A 71 1.35 18.06 9.76
N LYS A 72 1.88 19.04 9.02
CA LYS A 72 3.28 19.43 9.12
C LYS A 72 3.40 20.53 10.15
#